data_AF-A0A7S2MN54-F1
#
_entry.id   AF-A0A7S2MN54-F1
#
_cell.length_a   1.000
_cell.length_b   1.000
_cell.length_c   1.000
_cell.angle_alpha   90.00
_cell.angle_beta   90.00
_cell.angle_gamma   90.00
#
_symmetry.space_group_name_H-M   'P 1'
#
loop_
_entity.id
_entity.type
_entity.pdbx_description
1 polymer ?
#
loop_
_entity_poly.entity_id
_entity_poly.type
_entity_poly.pdbx_seq_one_letter_code
_entity_poly.pdbx_strand_id
1 'polypeptide(L)'
;SGAFPPLSECLENLLAADLVKLPKLALADTDEYRNERLYLEETDSCLREHVEALRGIFTAYCYAHGKKIRSGMKRASHTFCIDGWRKLLNDASFFDFSNVTKADAKLVFMHSRLVRVDEYDREKENCLTFLDFLEALCRLADAHAHDQVRHSRTYEFHTADNLGPLLMTLIENLAVYHEGLLTVQCQGLSIDGKVAADLTKYLPQSMRKKSKTKKARK
;
A
#
# COMPACT_ATOMS: atom_id res chain seq x y z
N SER A 1 -22.56 -30.86 41.35
CA SER A 1 -22.79 -29.55 40.71
C SER A 1 -21.45 -29.00 40.27
N GLY A 2 -21.17 -28.96 38.96
CA GLY A 2 -19.94 -28.34 38.47
C GLY A 2 -20.10 -26.82 38.55
N ALA A 3 -19.34 -26.16 39.42
CA ALA A 3 -19.25 -24.71 39.40
C ALA A 3 -18.53 -24.31 38.11
N PHE A 4 -19.12 -23.42 37.32
CA PHE A 4 -18.43 -22.84 36.18
C PHE A 4 -17.24 -22.00 36.68
N PRO A 5 -16.11 -22.01 35.96
CA PRO A 5 -14.99 -21.12 36.27
C PRO A 5 -15.46 -19.66 36.20
N PRO A 6 -14.85 -18.76 37.01
CA PRO A 6 -15.12 -17.33 36.94
C PRO A 6 -14.89 -16.79 35.52
N LEU A 7 -15.69 -15.79 35.13
CA LEU A 7 -15.55 -15.17 33.80
C LEU A 7 -14.12 -14.66 33.53
N SER A 8 -13.43 -14.17 34.55
CA SER A 8 -12.03 -13.73 34.45
C SER A 8 -11.09 -14.86 34.02
N GLU A 9 -11.26 -16.05 34.59
CA GLU A 9 -10.46 -17.24 34.24
C GLU A 9 -10.77 -17.72 32.82
N CYS A 10 -12.06 -17.71 32.41
CA CYS A 10 -12.43 -17.98 31.02
C CYS A 10 -11.80 -16.99 30.04
N LEU A 11 -11.76 -15.70 30.39
CA LEU A 11 -11.20 -14.66 29.55
C LEU A 11 -9.67 -14.76 29.48
N GLU A 12 -8.99 -14.99 30.60
CA GLU A 12 -7.55 -15.23 30.64
C GLU A 12 -7.17 -16.46 29.83
N ASN A 13 -7.93 -17.56 29.94
CA ASN A 13 -7.70 -18.77 29.15
C ASN A 13 -7.92 -18.52 27.65
N LEU A 14 -8.96 -17.76 27.28
CA LEU A 14 -9.21 -17.38 25.89
C LEU A 14 -8.07 -16.51 25.34
N LEU A 15 -7.66 -15.48 26.08
CA LEU A 15 -6.58 -14.59 25.68
C LEU A 15 -5.24 -15.34 25.61
N ALA A 16 -4.89 -16.14 26.62
CA ALA A 16 -3.65 -16.89 26.64
C ALA A 16 -3.58 -17.94 25.52
N ALA A 17 -4.68 -18.64 25.22
CA ALA A 17 -4.71 -19.67 24.20
C ALA A 17 -4.76 -19.09 22.78
N ASP A 18 -5.47 -17.99 22.56
CA ASP A 18 -5.73 -17.47 21.21
C ASP A 18 -4.82 -16.31 20.80
N LEU A 19 -4.28 -15.50 21.72
CA LEU A 19 -3.31 -14.45 21.37
C LEU A 19 -2.04 -15.04 20.77
N VAL A 20 -1.59 -16.21 21.24
CA VAL A 20 -0.41 -16.91 20.71
C VAL A 20 -0.64 -17.40 19.26
N LYS A 21 -1.90 -17.55 18.85
CA LYS A 21 -2.28 -17.96 17.49
C LYS A 21 -2.45 -16.78 16.53
N LEU A 22 -2.48 -15.54 17.04
CA LEU A 22 -2.62 -14.38 16.18
C LEU A 22 -1.36 -14.19 15.31
N PRO A 23 -1.52 -13.75 14.05
CA PRO A 23 -0.39 -13.34 13.23
C PRO A 23 0.42 -12.26 13.96
N LYS A 24 1.75 -12.33 13.92
CA LYS A 24 2.61 -11.34 14.60
C LYS A 24 2.31 -9.89 14.19
N LEU A 25 1.97 -9.66 12.93
CA LEU A 25 1.53 -8.35 12.43
C LEU A 25 0.32 -7.82 13.21
N ALA A 26 -0.60 -8.67 13.65
CA ALA A 26 -1.77 -8.28 14.45
C ALA A 26 -1.41 -7.92 15.90
N LEU A 27 -0.23 -8.34 16.38
CA LEU A 27 0.30 -8.00 17.71
C LEU A 27 1.29 -6.83 17.67
N ALA A 28 1.67 -6.37 16.47
CA ALA A 28 2.70 -5.34 16.32
C ALA A 28 2.15 -3.97 16.74
N ASP A 29 2.88 -3.29 17.62
CA ASP A 29 2.64 -1.89 17.92
C ASP A 29 3.02 -1.05 16.68
N THR A 30 2.09 -0.21 16.24
CA THR A 30 2.31 0.64 15.07
C THR A 30 3.37 1.70 15.34
N ASP A 31 3.48 2.21 16.57
CA ASP A 31 4.42 3.27 16.93
C ASP A 31 5.84 2.72 17.12
N GLU A 32 5.97 1.52 17.69
CA GLU A 32 7.24 0.79 17.73
C GLU A 32 7.81 0.60 16.32
N TYR A 33 6.99 0.10 15.38
CA TYR A 33 7.40 -0.03 13.99
C TYR A 33 7.88 1.29 13.38
N ARG A 34 7.17 2.40 13.64
CA ARG A 34 7.52 3.71 13.07
C ARG A 34 8.89 4.17 13.58
N ASN A 35 9.11 4.09 14.88
CA ASN A 35 10.36 4.52 15.51
C ASN A 35 11.54 3.65 15.08
N GLU A 36 11.34 2.34 14.97
CA GLU A 36 12.43 1.41 14.70
C GLU A 36 12.74 1.23 13.21
N ARG A 37 11.77 1.45 12.32
CA ARG A 37 11.90 1.07 10.90
C ARG A 37 11.55 2.17 9.91
N LEU A 38 10.55 3.01 10.23
CA LEU A 38 10.09 4.05 9.31
C LEU A 38 10.91 5.34 9.42
N TYR A 39 11.22 5.79 10.63
CA TYR A 39 11.90 7.06 10.91
C TYR A 39 13.42 6.95 10.84
N LEU A 40 13.90 6.31 9.77
CA LEU A 40 15.31 6.12 9.45
C LEU A 40 15.68 6.93 8.20
N GLU A 41 16.90 7.47 8.16
CA GLU A 41 17.38 8.31 7.06
C GLU A 41 17.48 7.50 5.76
N GLU A 42 17.87 6.23 5.85
CA GLU A 42 17.96 5.31 4.73
C GLU A 42 16.58 5.05 4.10
N THR A 43 15.56 4.85 4.95
CA THR A 43 14.17 4.67 4.51
C THR A 43 13.65 5.93 3.80
N ASP A 44 13.90 7.13 4.38
CA ASP A 44 13.53 8.41 3.76
C ASP A 44 14.26 8.65 2.43
N SER A 45 15.55 8.31 2.34
CA SER A 45 16.33 8.41 1.11
C SER A 45 15.73 7.55 -0.01
N CYS A 46 15.40 6.28 0.28
CA CYS A 46 14.75 5.39 -0.68
C CYS A 46 13.39 5.95 -1.16
N LEU A 47 12.55 6.46 -0.25
CA LEU A 47 11.25 7.04 -0.61
C LEU A 47 11.43 8.31 -1.45
N ARG A 48 12.40 9.17 -1.11
CA ARG A 48 12.65 10.45 -1.76
C ARG A 48 13.09 10.28 -3.21
N GLU A 49 13.88 9.25 -3.52
CA GLU A 49 14.29 8.93 -4.90
C GLU A 49 13.10 8.70 -5.84
N HIS A 50 11.99 8.17 -5.30
CA HIS A 50 10.80 7.80 -6.08
C HIS A 50 9.58 8.68 -5.82
N VAL A 51 9.70 9.75 -5.01
CA VAL A 51 8.55 10.48 -4.46
C VAL A 51 7.60 11.03 -5.53
N GLU A 52 8.11 11.51 -6.67
CA GLU A 52 7.29 12.03 -7.76
C GLU A 52 6.40 10.95 -8.38
N ALA A 53 6.97 9.78 -8.67
CA ALA A 53 6.23 8.63 -9.19
C ALA A 53 5.19 8.16 -8.16
N LEU A 54 5.59 8.07 -6.90
CA LEU A 54 4.71 7.64 -5.81
C LEU A 54 3.52 8.60 -5.60
N ARG A 55 3.73 9.92 -5.72
CA ARG A 55 2.63 10.89 -5.67
C ARG A 55 1.65 10.72 -6.83
N GLY A 56 2.16 10.47 -8.04
CA GLY A 56 1.32 10.21 -9.20
C GLY A 56 0.52 8.91 -9.06
N ILE A 57 1.15 7.85 -8.57
CA ILE A 57 0.51 6.57 -8.25
C ILE A 57 -0.60 6.77 -7.21
N PHE A 58 -0.27 7.41 -6.08
CA PHE A 58 -1.24 7.72 -5.04
C PHE A 58 -2.45 8.47 -5.59
N THR A 59 -2.20 9.51 -6.40
CA THR A 59 -3.26 10.33 -7.01
C THR A 59 -4.15 9.52 -7.94
N ALA A 60 -3.56 8.70 -8.84
CA ALA A 60 -4.33 7.89 -9.78
C ALA A 60 -5.27 6.90 -9.05
N TYR A 61 -4.76 6.23 -8.02
CA TYR A 61 -5.51 5.21 -7.30
C TYR A 61 -6.47 5.76 -6.24
N CYS A 62 -6.31 7.02 -5.81
CA CYS A 62 -7.36 7.74 -5.06
C CYS A 62 -8.68 7.80 -5.84
N TYR A 63 -8.62 7.88 -7.17
CA TYR A 63 -9.83 8.02 -8.01
C TYR A 63 -10.29 6.72 -8.68
N ALA A 64 -9.48 5.66 -8.63
CA ALA A 64 -9.75 4.42 -9.35
C ALA A 64 -10.95 3.63 -8.80
N HIS A 65 -11.37 3.91 -7.56
CA HIS A 65 -12.59 3.35 -7.01
C HIS A 65 -13.78 4.21 -7.47
N GLY A 66 -14.42 3.79 -8.56
CA GLY A 66 -15.50 4.51 -9.26
C GLY A 66 -16.79 4.69 -8.46
N LYS A 67 -16.73 5.14 -7.20
CA LYS A 67 -17.88 5.66 -6.48
C LYS A 67 -18.44 6.78 -7.34
N LYS A 68 -19.60 6.54 -7.93
CA LYS A 68 -20.36 7.55 -8.67
C LYS A 68 -20.51 8.76 -7.75
N ILE A 69 -19.80 9.83 -8.07
CA ILE A 69 -19.96 11.09 -7.35
C ILE A 69 -21.41 11.49 -7.58
N ARG A 70 -22.21 11.46 -6.51
CA ARG A 70 -23.61 11.92 -6.58
C ARG A 70 -23.58 13.34 -7.12
N SER A 71 -24.32 13.58 -8.20
CA SER A 71 -24.35 14.88 -8.89
C SER A 71 -24.65 15.99 -7.87
N GLY A 72 -23.67 16.86 -7.62
CA GLY A 72 -23.78 17.96 -6.65
C GLY A 72 -22.62 18.07 -5.66
N MET A 73 -21.92 16.97 -5.34
CA MET A 73 -20.68 17.03 -4.53
C MET A 73 -19.49 17.40 -5.42
N LYS A 74 -19.13 18.69 -5.43
CA LYS A 74 -18.08 19.28 -6.28
C LYS A 74 -16.64 18.82 -6.00
N ARG A 75 -16.41 17.92 -5.04
CA ARG A 75 -15.06 17.45 -4.72
C ARG A 75 -15.05 15.93 -4.67
N ALA A 76 -14.41 15.34 -5.66
CA ALA A 76 -13.99 13.97 -5.58
C ALA A 76 -13.08 13.80 -4.36
N SER A 77 -13.38 12.82 -3.52
CA SER A 77 -12.59 12.59 -2.31
C SER A 77 -11.19 12.13 -2.71
N HIS A 78 -10.17 12.90 -2.37
CA HIS A 78 -8.76 12.56 -2.60
C HIS A 78 -8.27 11.57 -1.53
N THR A 79 -9.02 10.49 -1.36
CA THR A 79 -8.83 9.51 -0.29
C THR A 79 -8.46 8.17 -0.89
N PHE A 80 -7.35 7.61 -0.40
CA PHE A 80 -6.84 6.33 -0.86
C PHE A 80 -7.44 5.21 -0.02
N CYS A 81 -8.56 4.65 -0.46
CA CYS A 81 -9.28 3.61 0.26
C CYS A 81 -8.69 2.21 0.01
N ILE A 82 -9.16 1.22 0.78
CA ILE A 82 -8.72 -0.17 0.66
C ILE A 82 -8.95 -0.76 -0.74
N ASP A 83 -10.00 -0.32 -1.45
CA ASP A 83 -10.25 -0.79 -2.81
C ASP A 83 -9.21 -0.24 -3.80
N GLY A 84 -8.81 1.03 -3.62
CA GLY A 84 -7.69 1.63 -4.36
C GLY A 84 -6.37 0.91 -4.09
N TRP A 85 -6.11 0.56 -2.83
CA TRP A 85 -4.94 -0.25 -2.44
C TRP A 85 -4.91 -1.63 -3.09
N ARG A 86 -6.03 -2.36 -3.02
CA ARG A 86 -6.14 -3.68 -3.65
C ARG A 86 -6.00 -3.60 -5.16
N LYS A 87 -6.57 -2.58 -5.79
CA LYS A 87 -6.45 -2.37 -7.23
C LYS A 87 -5.00 -2.07 -7.61
N LEU A 88 -4.30 -1.20 -6.87
CA LEU A 88 -2.89 -0.91 -7.07
C LEU A 88 -2.05 -2.19 -7.07
N LEU A 89 -2.18 -3.00 -6.02
CA LEU A 89 -1.41 -4.24 -5.90
C LEU A 89 -1.76 -5.28 -6.97
N ASN A 90 -3.02 -5.30 -7.43
CA ASN A 90 -3.46 -6.16 -8.52
C ASN A 90 -2.87 -5.71 -9.87
N ASP A 91 -2.95 -4.42 -10.20
CA ASP A 91 -2.41 -3.88 -11.45
C ASP A 91 -0.87 -3.96 -11.49
N ALA A 92 -0.22 -3.90 -10.33
CA ALA A 92 1.20 -4.14 -10.16
C ALA A 92 1.57 -5.63 -10.02
N SER A 93 0.61 -6.55 -10.17
CA SER A 93 0.79 -8.01 -10.13
C SER A 93 1.45 -8.56 -8.86
N PHE A 94 1.31 -7.88 -7.72
CA PHE A 94 1.82 -8.39 -6.44
C PHE A 94 1.08 -9.65 -5.99
N PHE A 95 -0.21 -9.80 -6.29
CA PHE A 95 -0.94 -11.02 -5.91
C PHE A 95 -0.61 -12.24 -6.77
N ASP A 96 -0.02 -12.05 -7.95
CA ASP A 96 0.24 -13.13 -8.91
C ASP A 96 1.66 -13.67 -8.81
N PHE A 97 2.65 -12.78 -8.64
CA PHE A 97 4.07 -13.14 -8.67
C PHE A 97 4.76 -13.05 -7.31
N SER A 98 4.12 -12.46 -6.31
CA SER A 98 4.69 -12.34 -4.97
C SER A 98 3.96 -13.22 -3.97
N ASN A 99 4.60 -13.48 -2.84
CA ASN A 99 3.98 -14.23 -1.74
C ASN A 99 3.03 -13.37 -0.88
N VAL A 100 2.77 -12.12 -1.28
CA VAL A 100 1.84 -11.23 -0.59
C VAL A 100 0.41 -11.72 -0.82
N THR A 101 -0.27 -12.13 0.25
CA THR A 101 -1.68 -12.47 0.17
C THR A 101 -2.57 -11.23 0.25
N LYS A 102 -3.85 -11.39 -0.15
CA LYS A 102 -4.86 -10.35 0.05
C LYS A 102 -5.07 -10.03 1.54
N ALA A 103 -4.82 -10.99 2.43
CA ALA A 103 -4.90 -10.79 3.88
C ALA A 103 -3.74 -9.91 4.36
N ASP A 104 -2.52 -10.17 3.90
CA ASP A 104 -1.34 -9.36 4.22
C ASP A 104 -1.52 -7.92 3.73
N ALA A 105 -1.95 -7.76 2.48
CA ALA A 105 -2.23 -6.44 1.91
C ALA A 105 -3.27 -5.66 2.73
N LYS A 106 -4.33 -6.34 3.22
CA LYS A 106 -5.35 -5.73 4.08
C LYS A 106 -4.75 -5.36 5.44
N LEU A 107 -3.95 -6.23 6.04
CA LEU A 107 -3.32 -6.00 7.33
C LEU A 107 -2.37 -4.80 7.27
N VAL A 108 -1.48 -4.77 6.27
CA VAL A 108 -0.59 -3.64 5.98
C VAL A 108 -1.37 -2.33 5.88
N PHE A 109 -2.46 -2.31 5.10
CA PHE A 109 -3.31 -1.12 4.99
C PHE A 109 -3.85 -0.66 6.35
N MET A 110 -4.35 -1.57 7.17
CA MET A 110 -4.95 -1.25 8.48
C MET A 110 -3.92 -0.71 9.48
N HIS A 111 -2.72 -1.30 9.52
CA HIS A 111 -1.63 -0.91 10.42
C HIS A 111 -0.90 0.37 9.99
N SER A 112 -1.02 0.77 8.72
CA SER A 112 -0.36 1.98 8.22
C SER A 112 -1.11 3.27 8.50
N ARG A 113 -2.33 3.18 9.04
CA ARG A 113 -3.13 4.35 9.35
C ARG A 113 -2.57 5.05 10.58
N LEU A 114 -2.18 6.29 10.43
CA LEU A 114 -1.88 7.18 11.55
C LEU A 114 -3.17 7.51 12.30
N VAL A 115 -3.10 7.44 13.63
CA VAL A 115 -4.24 7.75 14.51
C VAL A 115 -4.68 9.19 14.28
N ARG A 116 -5.97 9.39 14.03
CA ARG A 116 -6.58 10.71 13.98
C ARG A 116 -7.41 10.93 15.23
N VAL A 117 -7.27 12.11 15.81
CA VAL A 117 -8.00 12.54 17.02
C VAL A 117 -9.47 12.89 16.71
N ASP A 118 -9.88 12.90 15.43
CA ASP A 118 -11.22 13.30 15.00
C ASP A 118 -12.11 12.07 14.71
N GLU A 119 -12.93 11.69 15.70
CA GLU A 119 -13.82 10.51 15.69
C GLU A 119 -15.08 10.68 14.80
N TYR A 120 -15.33 11.87 14.27
CA TYR A 120 -16.58 12.16 13.56
C TYR A 120 -16.54 11.85 12.06
N ASP A 121 -15.37 11.53 11.50
CA ASP A 121 -15.20 11.30 10.04
C ASP A 121 -14.78 9.85 9.73
N ARG A 122 -15.76 8.94 9.77
CA ARG A 122 -15.58 7.52 9.47
C ARG A 122 -15.07 7.23 8.05
N GLU A 123 -15.30 8.11 7.08
CA GLU A 123 -14.79 7.90 5.72
C GLU A 123 -13.27 8.12 5.69
N LYS A 124 -12.82 9.17 6.38
CA LYS A 124 -11.41 9.49 6.58
C LYS A 124 -10.67 8.43 7.39
N GLU A 125 -11.33 7.76 8.35
CA GLU A 125 -10.74 6.65 9.10
C GLU A 125 -10.44 5.42 8.23
N ASN A 126 -11.14 5.25 7.10
CA ASN A 126 -11.00 4.08 6.23
C ASN A 126 -10.10 4.34 5.01
N CYS A 127 -9.32 5.42 5.04
CA CYS A 127 -8.48 5.85 3.93
C CYS A 127 -7.08 6.23 4.39
N LEU A 128 -6.11 6.06 3.51
CA LEU A 128 -4.73 6.49 3.71
C LEU A 128 -4.54 7.92 3.21
N THR A 129 -3.81 8.73 3.97
CA THR A 129 -3.09 9.89 3.45
C THR A 129 -1.92 9.44 2.57
N PHE A 130 -1.25 10.40 1.94
CA PHE A 130 -0.01 10.09 1.25
C PHE A 130 1.07 9.55 2.21
N LEU A 131 1.16 10.05 3.44
CA LEU A 131 2.13 9.54 4.42
C LEU A 131 1.79 8.11 4.87
N ASP A 132 0.51 7.85 5.16
CA ASP A 132 0.05 6.49 5.48
C ASP A 132 0.30 5.52 4.30
N PHE A 133 0.20 6.00 3.06
CA PHE A 133 0.53 5.23 1.86
C PHE A 133 2.03 4.89 1.77
N LEU A 134 2.92 5.83 2.10
CA LEU A 134 4.35 5.55 2.16
C LEU A 134 4.67 4.53 3.26
N GLU A 135 4.06 4.66 4.44
CA GLU A 135 4.18 3.67 5.51
C GLU A 135 3.68 2.28 5.06
N ALA A 136 2.57 2.23 4.32
CA ALA A 136 2.04 0.98 3.76
C ALA A 136 3.02 0.31 2.79
N LEU A 137 3.76 1.08 1.98
CA LEU A 137 4.79 0.53 1.11
C LEU A 137 5.98 -0.02 1.91
N CYS A 138 6.41 0.66 2.97
CA CYS A 138 7.46 0.16 3.86
C CYS A 138 7.06 -1.15 4.55
N ARG A 139 5.84 -1.20 5.11
CA ARG A 139 5.30 -2.41 5.76
C ARG A 139 5.12 -3.55 4.75
N LEU A 140 4.70 -3.24 3.53
CA LEU A 140 4.60 -4.22 2.46
C LEU A 140 5.98 -4.77 2.06
N ALA A 141 7.02 -3.93 2.02
CA ALA A 141 8.39 -4.35 1.72
C ALA A 141 8.91 -5.33 2.76
N ASP A 142 8.68 -5.04 4.04
CA ASP A 142 9.04 -5.93 5.13
C ASP A 142 8.25 -7.26 5.05
N ALA A 143 6.94 -7.20 4.82
CA ALA A 143 6.11 -8.40 4.66
C ALA A 143 6.54 -9.26 3.45
N HIS A 144 6.95 -8.63 2.35
CA HIS A 144 7.40 -9.28 1.13
C HIS A 144 8.78 -9.95 1.31
N ALA A 145 9.70 -9.30 2.03
CA ALA A 145 11.05 -9.82 2.24
C ALA A 145 11.09 -11.04 3.18
N HIS A 146 10.21 -11.07 4.18
CA HIS A 146 10.17 -12.14 5.17
C HIS A 146 9.88 -13.54 4.61
N ASP A 147 9.35 -13.67 3.40
CA ASP A 147 9.04 -14.99 2.80
C ASP A 147 10.13 -15.50 1.83
N GLN A 148 11.16 -14.70 1.52
CA GLN A 148 12.36 -15.16 0.80
C GLN A 148 13.33 -15.95 1.71
N VAL A 149 13.25 -15.76 3.03
CA VAL A 149 14.09 -16.44 4.02
C VAL A 149 13.21 -17.02 5.13
N ARG A 150 12.76 -18.28 4.98
CA ARG A 150 11.92 -18.99 5.96
C ARG A 150 12.57 -19.23 7.34
N HIS A 151 13.69 -18.60 7.67
CA HIS A 151 14.43 -18.84 8.90
C HIS A 151 15.09 -17.57 9.42
N SER A 152 14.34 -16.65 10.02
CA SER A 152 14.67 -16.04 11.33
C SER A 152 13.57 -15.07 11.76
N ARG A 153 13.36 -14.99 13.08
CA ARG A 153 12.16 -14.46 13.75
C ARG A 153 12.32 -13.03 14.28
N THR A 154 13.27 -12.32 13.73
CA THR A 154 13.60 -10.93 14.06
C THR A 154 13.61 -10.16 12.75
N TYR A 155 13.34 -8.87 12.84
CA TYR A 155 13.51 -7.90 11.78
C TYR A 155 14.99 -7.78 11.36
N GLU A 156 15.61 -8.87 10.90
CA GLU A 156 17.08 -8.95 10.66
C GLU A 156 17.54 -8.09 9.49
N PHE A 157 16.61 -7.71 8.60
CA PHE A 157 16.89 -6.86 7.45
C PHE A 157 16.34 -5.45 7.67
N HIS A 158 17.12 -4.44 7.28
CA HIS A 158 16.68 -3.05 7.35
C HIS A 158 15.57 -2.82 6.31
N THR A 159 14.53 -2.06 6.66
CA THR A 159 13.41 -1.77 5.74
C THR A 159 13.91 -1.17 4.43
N ALA A 160 14.94 -0.32 4.47
CA ALA A 160 15.55 0.28 3.28
C ALA A 160 16.04 -0.77 2.26
N ASP A 161 16.63 -1.87 2.73
CA ASP A 161 17.16 -2.94 1.87
C ASP A 161 16.06 -3.61 1.04
N ASN A 162 14.88 -3.76 1.62
CA ASN A 162 13.72 -4.38 0.99
C ASN A 162 12.90 -3.39 0.17
N LEU A 163 12.88 -2.13 0.61
CA LEU A 163 12.03 -1.10 0.05
C LEU A 163 12.45 -0.74 -1.37
N GLY A 164 13.74 -0.53 -1.64
CA GLY A 164 14.24 -0.20 -2.98
C GLY A 164 13.77 -1.19 -4.05
N PRO A 165 14.06 -2.51 -3.91
CA PRO A 165 13.59 -3.53 -4.83
C PRO A 165 12.06 -3.56 -4.97
N LEU A 166 11.31 -3.46 -3.87
CA LEU A 166 9.85 -3.44 -3.91
C LEU A 166 9.31 -2.25 -4.71
N LEU A 167 9.84 -1.04 -4.47
CA LEU A 167 9.43 0.17 -5.18
C LEU A 167 9.74 0.06 -6.68
N MET A 168 10.91 -0.46 -7.03
CA MET A 168 11.26 -0.69 -8.44
C MET A 168 10.31 -1.68 -9.10
N THR A 169 10.05 -2.85 -8.49
CA THR A 169 9.09 -3.83 -9.02
C THR A 169 7.69 -3.22 -9.16
N LEU A 170 7.22 -2.48 -8.15
CA LEU A 170 5.93 -1.79 -8.19
C LEU A 170 5.83 -0.82 -9.37
N ILE A 171 6.82 0.06 -9.51
CA ILE A 171 6.79 1.11 -10.52
C ILE A 171 6.97 0.52 -11.93
N GLU A 172 7.84 -0.47 -12.11
CA GLU A 172 8.05 -1.14 -13.39
C GLU A 172 6.80 -1.89 -13.86
N ASN A 173 6.15 -2.65 -12.97
CA ASN A 173 4.92 -3.36 -13.30
C ASN A 173 3.80 -2.39 -13.68
N LEU A 174 3.65 -1.28 -12.95
CA LEU A 174 2.70 -0.23 -13.30
C LEU A 174 3.05 0.47 -14.61
N ALA A 175 4.34 0.71 -14.87
CA ALA A 175 4.80 1.28 -16.12
C ALA A 175 4.42 0.37 -17.30
N VAL A 176 4.61 -0.95 -17.17
CA VAL A 176 4.20 -1.92 -18.18
C VAL A 176 2.67 -1.94 -18.34
N TYR A 177 1.93 -2.04 -17.24
CA TYR A 177 0.47 -2.11 -17.24
C TYR A 177 -0.18 -0.88 -17.88
N HIS A 178 0.37 0.32 -17.62
CA HIS A 178 -0.14 1.59 -18.15
C HIS A 178 0.60 2.10 -19.39
N GLU A 179 1.42 1.26 -20.04
CA GLU A 179 2.23 1.65 -21.21
C GLU A 179 3.09 2.92 -21.00
N GLY A 180 3.54 3.15 -19.76
CA GLY A 180 4.38 4.26 -19.34
C GLY A 180 3.62 5.51 -18.87
N LEU A 181 2.32 5.66 -19.16
CA LEU A 181 1.54 6.83 -18.75
C LEU A 181 0.41 6.44 -17.81
N LEU A 182 0.62 6.64 -16.52
CA LEU A 182 -0.43 6.42 -15.53
C LEU A 182 -1.41 7.59 -15.57
N THR A 183 -2.66 7.31 -15.91
CA THR A 183 -3.74 8.30 -15.98
C THR A 183 -4.77 8.10 -14.88
N VAL A 184 -5.41 9.19 -14.48
CA VAL A 184 -6.55 9.15 -13.56
C VAL A 184 -7.76 8.57 -14.29
N GLN A 185 -8.38 7.54 -13.70
CA GLN A 185 -9.58 6.90 -14.23
C GLN A 185 -10.78 7.30 -13.37
N CYS A 186 -11.52 8.33 -13.76
CA CYS A 186 -12.64 8.84 -12.97
C CYS A 186 -13.77 9.38 -13.86
N GLN A 187 -14.67 8.49 -14.27
CA GLN A 187 -15.76 8.82 -15.18
C GLN A 187 -16.58 10.02 -14.69
N GLY A 188 -16.71 11.04 -15.55
CA GLY A 188 -17.55 12.20 -15.29
C GLY A 188 -16.88 13.33 -14.51
N LEU A 189 -15.57 13.25 -14.26
CA LEU A 189 -14.80 14.35 -13.69
C LEU A 189 -13.88 15.02 -14.72
N SER A 190 -13.57 16.30 -14.47
CA SER A 190 -12.61 17.07 -15.28
C SER A 190 -11.16 16.58 -15.17
N ILE A 191 -10.87 15.68 -14.23
CA ILE A 191 -9.55 15.05 -14.06
C ILE A 191 -9.44 13.71 -14.83
N ASP A 192 -10.55 13.19 -15.36
CA ASP A 192 -10.55 11.92 -16.08
C ASP A 192 -9.58 11.95 -17.27
N GLY A 193 -8.79 10.89 -17.42
CA GLY A 193 -7.78 10.76 -18.46
C GLY A 193 -6.54 11.65 -18.29
N LYS A 194 -6.47 12.53 -17.28
CA LYS A 194 -5.26 13.32 -17.02
C LYS A 194 -4.12 12.41 -16.56
N VAL A 195 -2.91 12.69 -17.03
CA VAL A 195 -1.71 11.97 -16.62
C VAL A 195 -1.41 12.31 -15.16
N ALA A 196 -1.42 11.30 -14.31
CA ALA A 196 -1.06 11.39 -12.90
C ALA A 196 0.46 11.22 -12.68
N ALA A 197 1.09 10.33 -13.47
CA ALA A 197 2.54 10.10 -13.44
C ALA A 197 3.05 9.67 -14.83
N ASP A 198 4.22 10.18 -15.22
CA ASP A 198 4.99 9.65 -16.34
C ASP A 198 5.99 8.60 -15.82
N LEU A 199 5.68 7.34 -16.09
CA LEU A 199 6.47 6.18 -15.72
C LEU A 199 7.31 5.64 -16.88
N THR A 200 7.41 6.37 -18.00
CA THR A 200 8.13 5.95 -19.21
C THR A 200 9.59 5.61 -18.91
N LYS A 201 10.21 6.30 -17.94
CA LYS A 201 11.59 6.05 -17.50
C LYS A 201 11.80 4.72 -16.79
N TYR A 202 10.72 4.01 -16.43
CA TYR A 202 10.74 2.69 -15.80
C TYR A 202 10.33 1.57 -16.76
N LEU A 203 9.94 1.88 -18.01
CA LEU A 203 9.64 0.84 -18.98
C LEU A 203 10.89 0.00 -19.33
N PRO A 204 10.76 -1.31 -19.58
CA PRO A 204 11.83 -2.12 -20.16
C PRO A 204 12.35 -1.51 -21.47
N GLN A 205 13.64 -1.63 -21.73
CA GLN A 205 14.27 -1.05 -22.94
C GLN A 205 13.60 -1.52 -24.25
N SER A 206 13.11 -2.76 -24.28
CA SER A 206 12.38 -3.35 -25.41
C SER A 206 11.07 -2.60 -25.72
N MET A 207 10.39 -2.07 -24.70
CA MET A 207 9.14 -1.32 -24.85
C MET A 207 9.38 0.15 -25.20
N ARG A 208 10.46 0.77 -24.70
CA ARG A 208 10.79 2.18 -25.00
C ARG A 208 10.98 2.44 -26.50
N LYS A 209 11.55 1.49 -27.24
CA LYS A 209 11.80 1.62 -28.69
C LYS A 209 10.50 1.70 -29.49
N LYS A 210 9.44 1.00 -29.09
CA LYS A 210 8.14 0.99 -29.78
C LYS A 210 7.38 2.31 -29.63
N SER A 211 7.50 2.98 -28.49
CA SER A 211 6.83 4.26 -28.22
C SER A 211 7.33 5.38 -29.14
N LYS A 212 8.66 5.47 -29.37
CA LYS A 212 9.26 6.48 -30.27
C LYS A 212 8.77 6.37 -31.71
N THR A 213 8.56 5.16 -32.22
CA THR A 213 8.10 4.93 -33.61
C THR A 213 6.63 5.31 -33.81
N LYS A 214 5.79 5.19 -32.78
CA LYS A 214 4.38 5.64 -32.84
C LYS A 214 4.27 7.17 -32.86
N LYS A 215 5.15 7.88 -32.14
CA LYS A 215 5.13 9.36 -32.07
C LYS A 215 5.64 10.04 -33.35
N ALA A 216 6.49 9.37 -34.14
CA ALA A 216 7.00 9.88 -35.41
C ALA A 216 6.04 9.71 -36.61
N ARG A 217 4.92 9.00 -36.41
CA ARG A 217 3.89 8.74 -37.45
C ARG A 217 2.62 9.58 -37.30
N LYS A 218 2.56 10.44 -36.28
CA LYS A 218 1.50 11.43 -36.08
C LYS A 218 2.08 12.82 -36.27
#